data_AF-A0A2R6KU38-F1
#
_entry.id   AF-A0A2R6KU38-F1
#
_cell.length_a   1.000
_cell.length_b   1.000
_cell.length_c   1.000
_cell.angle_alpha   90.00
_cell.angle_beta   90.00
_cell.angle_gamma   90.00
#
_symmetry.space_group_name_H-M   'P 1'
#
loop_
_entity.id
_entity.type
_entity.pdbx_description
1 polymer ?
#
loop_
_entity_poly.entity_id
_entity_poly.type
_entity_poly.pdbx_seq_one_letter_code
_entity_poly.pdbx_strand_id
1 'polypeptide(L)'
;MKEDALQERPTMDSEVDRLETVARKLWGDTWTIQVTRWADGSRQAFAFRSHGLADSDSDDDLYERERLVLDDESSEYLIRREVYRQEDIVDIVDREEDSIGE
;
A
#
# COMPACT_ATOMS: atom_id res chain seq x y z
N MET A 1 -30.52 -19.34 -3.59
CA MET A 1 -29.14 -19.84 -3.46
C MET A 1 -28.43 -19.36 -4.71
N LYS A 2 -27.65 -18.29 -4.61
CA LYS A 2 -26.93 -17.70 -5.74
C LYS A 2 -25.47 -17.61 -5.31
N GLU A 3 -24.73 -18.59 -5.81
CA GLU A 3 -23.32 -18.54 -6.20
C GLU A 3 -22.44 -17.64 -5.32
N ASP A 4 -21.85 -18.25 -4.27
CA ASP A 4 -20.58 -17.81 -3.69
C ASP A 4 -19.56 -17.73 -4.84
N ALA A 5 -19.39 -16.53 -5.38
CA ALA A 5 -18.24 -16.18 -6.19
C ALA A 5 -17.04 -16.29 -5.25
N LEU A 6 -16.44 -17.49 -5.20
CA LEU A 6 -15.14 -17.72 -4.62
C LEU A 6 -14.17 -16.90 -5.48
N GLN A 7 -14.01 -15.62 -5.14
CA GLN A 7 -13.02 -14.76 -5.78
C GLN A 7 -11.68 -15.45 -5.57
N GLU A 8 -11.12 -15.94 -6.67
CA GLU A 8 -9.79 -16.54 -6.70
C GLU A 8 -8.82 -15.44 -6.28
N ARG A 9 -8.51 -15.37 -4.98
CA ARG A 9 -7.53 -14.41 -4.47
C ARG A 9 -6.26 -14.61 -5.30
N PRO A 10 -5.71 -13.53 -5.90
CA PRO A 10 -4.53 -13.65 -6.74
C PRO A 10 -3.44 -14.38 -5.96
N THR A 11 -2.67 -15.21 -6.66
CA THR A 11 -1.51 -15.83 -6.01
C THR A 11 -0.59 -14.73 -5.49
N MET A 12 0.10 -14.98 -4.37
CA MET A 12 1.03 -14.03 -3.77
C MET A 12 2.02 -13.45 -4.78
N ASP A 13 2.50 -14.29 -5.70
CA ASP A 13 3.44 -13.92 -6.76
C ASP A 13 2.81 -12.92 -7.74
N SER A 14 1.56 -13.17 -8.15
CA SER A 14 0.78 -12.26 -8.98
C SER A 14 0.43 -10.94 -8.27
N GLU A 15 0.21 -10.96 -6.96
CA GLU A 15 -0.05 -9.73 -6.18
C GLU A 15 1.22 -8.86 -6.11
N VAL A 16 2.37 -9.47 -5.86
CA VAL A 16 3.68 -8.78 -5.83
C VAL A 16 4.05 -8.22 -7.20
N ASP A 17 3.86 -8.99 -8.28
CA ASP A 17 4.13 -8.54 -9.66
C ASP A 17 3.28 -7.31 -10.06
N ARG A 18 2.00 -7.31 -9.67
CA ARG A 18 1.12 -6.16 -9.88
C ARG A 18 1.53 -4.96 -9.03
N LEU A 19 1.87 -5.17 -7.76
CA LEU A 19 2.38 -4.10 -6.89
C LEU A 19 3.68 -3.50 -7.46
N GLU A 20 4.60 -4.33 -7.97
CA GLU A 20 5.81 -3.87 -8.65
C GLU A 20 5.47 -3.01 -9.88
N THR A 21 4.55 -3.49 -10.72
CA THR A 21 4.13 -2.77 -11.94
C THR A 21 3.56 -1.39 -11.60
N VAL A 22 2.65 -1.32 -10.62
CA VAL A 22 1.99 -0.07 -10.23
C VAL A 22 2.96 0.85 -9.49
N ALA A 23 3.74 0.34 -8.53
CA ALA A 23 4.75 1.11 -7.82
C ALA A 23 5.80 1.67 -8.78
N ARG A 24 6.23 0.90 -9.78
CA ARG A 24 7.16 1.37 -10.81
C ARG A 24 6.56 2.49 -11.66
N LYS A 25 5.28 2.39 -12.02
CA LYS A 25 4.56 3.43 -12.77
C LYS A 25 4.41 4.72 -11.96
N LEU A 26 4.14 4.62 -10.66
CA LEU A 26 3.87 5.78 -9.78
C LEU A 26 5.15 6.44 -9.25
N TRP A 27 6.14 5.63 -8.87
CA TRP A 27 7.28 6.06 -8.07
C TRP A 27 8.63 5.85 -8.75
N GLY A 28 8.65 5.30 -9.96
CA GLY A 28 9.89 4.97 -10.68
C GLY A 28 10.61 3.78 -10.04
N ASP A 29 11.91 3.90 -9.79
CA ASP A 29 12.72 2.80 -9.26
C ASP A 29 12.94 2.87 -7.73
N THR A 30 12.33 3.84 -7.02
CA THR A 30 12.53 4.04 -5.57
C THR A 30 11.28 3.64 -4.78
N TRP A 31 11.21 2.38 -4.39
CA TRP A 31 10.13 1.80 -3.59
C TRP A 31 10.57 0.48 -2.96
N THR A 32 9.75 -0.06 -2.06
CA THR A 32 9.95 -1.38 -1.43
C THR A 32 8.62 -2.10 -1.33
N ILE A 33 8.62 -3.42 -1.54
CA ILE A 33 7.45 -4.27 -1.29
C ILE A 33 7.66 -4.99 0.04
N GLN A 34 6.66 -4.90 0.92
CA GLN A 34 6.62 -5.66 2.16
C GLN A 34 5.53 -6.73 2.06
N VAL A 35 5.89 -7.94 2.46
CA VAL A 35 4.98 -9.09 2.54
C VAL A 35 4.93 -9.57 3.98
N THR A 36 3.74 -9.59 4.55
CA THR A 36 3.49 -10.14 5.89
C THR A 36 2.68 -11.41 5.77
N ARG A 37 3.13 -12.46 6.46
CA ARG A 37 2.41 -13.73 6.59
C ARG A 37 2.13 -14.00 8.06
N TRP A 38 0.87 -14.18 8.41
CA TRP A 38 0.44 -14.49 9.77
C TRP A 38 0.36 -16.01 9.99
N ALA A 39 0.35 -16.41 11.27
CA ALA A 39 0.30 -17.82 11.69
C ALA A 39 -0.97 -18.54 11.24
N ASP A 40 -2.07 -17.81 11.11
CA ASP A 40 -3.35 -18.29 10.56
C ASP A 40 -3.27 -18.63 9.05
N GLY A 41 -2.14 -18.33 8.41
CA GLY A 41 -1.93 -18.57 6.98
C GLY A 41 -2.36 -17.41 6.10
N SER A 42 -3.10 -16.45 6.66
CA SER A 42 -3.39 -15.14 6.07
C SER A 42 -2.11 -14.41 5.65
N ARG A 43 -2.18 -13.65 4.55
CA ARG A 43 -1.06 -12.89 3.97
C ARG A 43 -1.53 -11.52 3.51
N GLN A 44 -0.60 -10.57 3.47
CA GLN A 44 -0.81 -9.23 2.93
C GLN A 44 0.49 -8.76 2.30
N ALA A 45 0.42 -8.23 1.07
CA ALA A 45 1.49 -7.40 0.52
C ALA A 45 1.06 -5.94 0.42
N PHE A 46 2.05 -5.06 0.42
CA PHE A 46 1.90 -3.68 0.01
C PHE A 46 3.24 -3.14 -0.49
N ALA A 47 3.20 -2.17 -1.38
CA ALA A 47 4.38 -1.40 -1.76
C ALA A 47 4.41 -0.09 -0.98
N PHE A 48 5.58 0.45 -0.70
CA PHE A 48 5.71 1.78 -0.12
C PHE A 48 6.95 2.53 -0.63
N ARG A 49 6.87 3.85 -0.59
CA ARG A 49 8.00 4.77 -0.80
C ARG A 49 8.08 5.72 0.39
N SER A 50 9.24 5.75 1.05
CA SER A 50 9.51 6.71 2.11
C SER A 50 9.95 8.05 1.54
N HIS A 51 9.43 9.15 2.10
CA HIS A 51 9.87 10.52 1.81
C HIS A 51 10.90 11.03 2.84
N GLY A 52 11.11 10.30 3.92
CA GLY A 52 12.03 10.66 5.00
C GLY A 52 11.33 11.44 6.10
N LEU A 53 12.03 12.37 6.73
CA LEU A 53 11.47 13.25 7.76
C LEU A 53 10.37 14.11 7.15
N ALA A 54 9.19 14.09 7.78
CA ALA A 54 8.11 15.01 7.46
C ALA A 54 8.51 16.42 7.91
N ASP A 55 8.19 17.42 7.10
CA ASP A 55 8.37 18.83 7.48
C ASP A 55 7.35 19.14 8.59
N SER A 56 7.82 19.15 9.83
CA SER A 56 7.01 19.43 11.01
C SER A 56 7.69 20.50 11.86
N ASP A 57 6.93 21.53 12.23
CA ASP A 57 7.33 22.54 13.22
C ASP A 57 7.49 21.98 14.65
N SER A 58 7.29 20.67 14.86
CA SER A 58 7.40 20.01 16.16
C SER A 58 8.78 19.38 16.39
N ASP A 59 9.23 19.35 17.64
CA ASP A 59 10.50 18.72 18.09
C ASP A 59 10.49 17.17 18.00
N ASP A 60 9.45 16.58 17.38
CA ASP A 60 9.27 15.14 17.26
C ASP A 60 9.66 14.69 15.84
N ASP A 61 10.51 13.68 15.72
CA ASP A 61 10.91 13.07 14.45
C ASP A 61 9.73 12.33 13.81
N LEU A 62 8.95 13.04 12.99
CA LEU A 62 7.90 12.48 12.16
C LEU A 62 8.48 12.04 10.82
N TYR A 63 8.04 10.89 10.34
CA TYR A 63 8.41 10.34 9.05
C TYR A 63 7.20 10.26 8.14
N GLU A 64 7.43 10.39 6.85
CA GLU A 64 6.40 10.28 5.83
C GLU A 64 6.71 9.14 4.87
N ARG A 65 5.66 8.39 4.52
CA ARG A 65 5.70 7.42 3.43
C ARG A 65 4.38 7.39 2.66
N GLU A 66 4.45 7.04 1.39
CA GLU A 66 3.29 6.64 0.61
C GLU A 66 3.23 5.11 0.54
N ARG A 67 2.04 4.56 0.67
CA ARG A 67 1.78 3.12 0.69
C ARG A 67 0.73 2.78 -0.36
N LEU A 68 1.03 1.79 -1.18
CA LEU A 68 0.14 1.21 -2.17
C LEU A 68 -0.44 -0.07 -1.58
N VAL A 69 -1.73 -0.07 -1.30
CA VAL A 69 -2.47 -1.23 -0.77
C VAL A 69 -3.52 -1.68 -1.76
N LEU A 70 -3.76 -2.99 -1.81
CA LEU A 70 -4.91 -3.54 -2.52
C LEU A 70 -6.14 -3.38 -1.63
N ASP A 71 -7.17 -2.75 -2.16
CA ASP A 71 -8.47 -2.67 -1.51
C ASP A 71 -9.20 -4.02 -1.63
N ASP A 72 -9.63 -4.57 -0.50
CA ASP A 72 -10.28 -5.90 -0.43
C ASP A 72 -11.70 -5.87 -1.03
N GLU A 73 -12.35 -4.69 -1.09
CA GLU A 73 -13.72 -4.54 -1.59
C GLU A 73 -13.76 -4.26 -3.10
N SER A 74 -12.97 -3.31 -3.58
CA SER A 74 -12.93 -2.87 -4.98
C SER A 74 -11.91 -3.63 -5.83
N SER A 75 -10.98 -4.37 -5.22
CA SER A 75 -9.81 -4.94 -5.94
C SER A 75 -8.96 -3.89 -6.68
N GLU A 76 -9.07 -2.63 -6.26
CA GLU A 76 -8.33 -1.50 -6.81
C GLU A 76 -7.15 -1.15 -5.89
N TYR A 77 -6.14 -0.47 -6.44
CA TYR A 77 -5.00 -0.03 -5.66
C TYR A 77 -5.23 1.36 -5.11
N LEU A 78 -5.11 1.52 -3.79
CA LEU A 78 -5.20 2.79 -3.10
C LEU A 78 -3.82 3.28 -2.68
N ILE A 79 -3.56 4.57 -2.88
CA ILE A 79 -2.35 5.24 -2.38
C ILE A 79 -2.70 5.93 -1.08
N ARG A 80 -2.04 5.53 0.00
CA ARG A 80 -2.16 6.15 1.32
C ARG A 80 -0.88 6.88 1.67
N ARG A 81 -0.99 8.17 1.96
CA ARG A 81 0.10 8.93 2.57
C ARG A 81 -0.02 8.76 4.08
N GLU A 82 0.99 8.16 4.69
CA GLU A 82 1.06 7.87 6.11
C GLU A 82 2.16 8.73 6.73
N VAL A 83 1.81 9.52 7.75
CA VAL A 83 2.77 10.18 8.64
C VAL A 83 2.87 9.34 9.90
N TYR A 84 4.08 8.95 10.27
CA TYR A 84 4.31 8.02 11.36
C TYR A 84 5.48 8.45 12.24
N ARG A 85 5.43 8.05 13.50
CA ARG A 85 6.52 8.19 14.45
C ARG A 85 6.98 6.81 14.90
N GLN A 86 8.25 6.50 14.68
CA GLN A 86 8.82 5.16 14.89
C GLN A 86 8.03 4.10 14.09
N GLU A 87 6.97 3.56 14.65
CA GLU A 87 6.06 2.58 14.03
C GLU A 87 4.57 2.94 14.21
N ASP A 88 4.26 4.02 14.94
CA ASP A 88 2.90 4.47 15.21
C ASP A 88 2.45 5.46 14.13
N ILE A 89 1.30 5.20 13.50
CA ILE A 89 0.76 6.04 12.45
C ILE A 89 -0.04 7.17 13.09
N VAL A 90 0.42 8.41 12.88
CA VAL A 90 -0.14 9.62 13.49
C VAL A 90 -1.18 10.27 12.58
N ASP A 91 -0.99 10.16 11.26
CA ASP A 91 -1.92 10.71 10.27
C ASP A 91 -1.97 9.84 9.01
N ILE A 92 -3.16 9.70 8.42
CA ILE A 92 -3.38 8.99 7.17
C ILE A 92 -4.23 9.86 6.25
N VAL A 93 -3.69 10.18 5.08
CA VAL A 93 -4.43 10.81 3.99
C VAL A 93 -4.56 9.78 2.88
N ASP A 94 -5.79 9.29 2.67
CA ASP A 94 -6.10 8.44 1.53
C ASP A 94 -6.21 9.33 0.27
N ARG A 95 -5.53 8.93 -0.79
CA ARG A 95 -5.61 9.58 -2.09
C ARG A 95 -6.18 8.56 -3.05
N GLU A 96 -7.46 8.73 -3.35
CA GLU A 96 -8.11 8.08 -4.48
C GLU A 96 -7.48 8.65 -5.76
N GLU A 97 -6.66 7.86 -6.45
CA GLU A 97 -6.29 8.20 -7.82
C GLU A 97 -7.50 7.86 -8.69
N ASP A 98 -8.34 8.88 -8.94
CA ASP A 98 -9.34 8.83 -10.00
C ASP A 98 -8.62 8.50 -11.31
N SER A 99 -8.78 7.27 -11.78
CA SER A 99 -8.45 6.82 -13.12
C SER A 99 -7.01 7.13 -13.56
N ILE A 100 -6.11 6.14 -13.48
CA ILE A 100 -4.99 6.15 -14.43
C ILE A 100 -5.58 5.92 -15.82
N GLY A 101 -5.95 7.04 -16.45
CA GLY A 101 -6.55 7.11 -17.76
C GLY A 101 -5.64 6.56 -18.85
N GLU A 102 -6.30 5.80 -19.72
CA GLU A 102 -5.97 5.41 -21.10
C GLU A 102 -4.86 4.38 -21.36
#